data_AF-A0A944ZWU3-F1
#
_entry.id   AF-A0A944ZWU3-F1
#
_cell.length_a   1.000
_cell.length_b   1.000
_cell.length_c   1.000
_cell.angle_alpha   90.00
_cell.angle_beta   90.00
_cell.angle_gamma   90.00
#
_symmetry.space_group_name_H-M   'P 1'
#
loop_
_entity.id
_entity.type
_entity.pdbx_description
1 polymer ?
#
loop_
_entity_poly.entity_id
_entity_poly.type
_entity_poly.pdbx_seq_one_letter_code
_entity_poly.pdbx_strand_id
1 'polypeptide(L)'
;MKNIYSGKMNLNEWTLFFLEFIVSDDLNEELVESLLRHLADLGVLLPCDGNVWEWCDSEVELKGLVAKVKKDLELLCESESGFALAYFIGYKELNKKPLDGKAASNDSKNITRKRSEFFSNKPASDLSNLQIVKKTGKQLQPFLQLEESIVSRLTGKQASKQDAQKLFHYMFGKVGAKAEPRVWEQLSRKRHR
;
A
#
# COMPACT_ATOMS: atom_id res chain seq x y z
N MET A 1 7.86 32.98 -5.80
CA MET A 1 7.87 33.33 -4.36
C MET A 1 8.51 32.16 -3.63
N LYS A 2 9.44 32.38 -2.69
CA LYS A 2 9.96 31.28 -1.86
C LYS A 2 8.89 30.96 -0.82
N ASN A 3 8.36 29.74 -0.83
CA ASN A 3 7.48 29.28 0.24
C ASN A 3 8.29 29.26 1.54
N ILE A 4 7.81 29.96 2.56
CA ILE A 4 8.42 29.95 3.89
C ILE A 4 7.70 28.85 4.68
N TYR A 5 8.27 27.66 4.70
CA TYR A 5 7.70 26.53 5.43
C TYR A 5 7.92 26.67 6.94
N SER A 6 7.10 26.05 7.79
CA SER A 6 7.27 26.14 9.24
C SER A 6 6.73 24.90 9.94
N GLY A 7 7.01 24.69 11.23
CA GLY A 7 6.40 23.58 11.99
C GLY A 7 4.87 23.62 12.04
N LYS A 8 4.27 24.79 11.74
CA LYS A 8 2.84 25.05 11.68
C LYS A 8 2.46 25.60 10.31
N MET A 9 1.65 24.88 9.56
CA MET A 9 1.29 25.21 8.19
C MET A 9 -0.14 24.78 7.91
N ASN A 10 -0.76 25.39 6.90
CA ASN A 10 -2.03 24.88 6.42
C ASN A 10 -1.85 23.58 5.61
N LEU A 11 -2.94 22.85 5.36
CA LEU A 11 -2.86 21.57 4.67
C LEU A 11 -2.22 21.69 3.28
N ASN A 12 -2.51 22.76 2.53
CA ASN A 12 -1.95 22.97 1.18
C ASN A 12 -0.43 23.23 1.23
N GLU A 13 0.03 24.01 2.22
CA GLU A 13 1.45 24.25 2.47
C GLU A 13 2.17 22.96 2.85
N TRP A 14 1.54 22.11 3.68
CA TRP A 14 2.05 20.77 3.98
C TRP A 14 2.11 19.88 2.73
N THR A 15 1.09 19.94 1.86
CA THR A 15 1.08 19.20 0.59
C THR A 15 2.26 19.61 -0.29
N LEU A 16 2.49 20.91 -0.46
CA LEU A 16 3.61 21.43 -1.23
C LEU A 16 4.96 21.05 -0.59
N PHE A 17 5.09 21.17 0.73
CA PHE A 17 6.29 20.75 1.45
C PHE A 17 6.60 19.26 1.25
N PHE A 18 5.57 18.41 1.30
CA PHE A 18 5.74 16.97 1.11
C PHE A 18 6.16 16.64 -0.32
N LEU A 19 5.53 17.25 -1.32
CA LEU A 19 5.91 17.10 -2.73
C LEU A 19 7.33 17.58 -3.02
N GLU A 20 7.78 18.67 -2.37
CA GLU A 20 9.09 19.25 -2.64
C GLU A 20 10.24 18.49 -1.96
N PHE A 21 10.03 17.93 -0.76
CA PHE A 21 11.13 17.40 0.06
C PHE A 21 10.96 15.95 0.54
N ILE A 22 9.72 15.45 0.58
CA ILE A 22 9.37 14.24 1.34
C ILE A 22 9.06 13.03 0.47
N VAL A 23 8.05 13.15 -0.36
CA VAL A 23 7.49 12.01 -1.11
C VAL A 23 8.23 11.78 -2.43
N SER A 24 7.87 10.71 -3.12
CA SER A 24 8.39 10.43 -4.46
C SER A 24 7.76 11.34 -5.52
N ASP A 25 8.51 11.67 -6.56
CA ASP A 25 8.10 12.62 -7.62
C ASP A 25 6.85 12.18 -8.42
N ASP A 26 6.42 10.93 -8.28
CA ASP A 26 5.24 10.38 -8.98
C ASP A 26 3.92 10.53 -8.20
N LEU A 27 3.94 11.09 -6.98
CA LEU A 27 2.71 11.40 -6.24
C LEU A 27 2.12 12.73 -6.72
N ASN A 28 0.79 12.80 -6.77
CA ASN A 28 0.05 14.03 -6.99
C ASN A 28 -0.42 14.65 -5.66
N GLU A 29 -0.88 15.91 -5.72
CA GLU A 29 -1.38 16.65 -4.56
C GLU A 29 -2.48 15.88 -3.80
N GLU A 30 -3.43 15.27 -4.51
CA GLU A 30 -4.56 14.54 -3.92
C GLU A 30 -4.13 13.30 -3.11
N LEU A 31 -3.13 12.55 -3.60
CA LEU A 31 -2.54 11.42 -2.88
C LEU A 31 -1.74 11.90 -1.67
N VAL A 32 -1.03 13.02 -1.79
CA VAL A 32 -0.28 13.59 -0.67
C VAL A 32 -1.24 14.09 0.42
N GLU A 33 -2.34 14.73 0.07
CA GLU A 33 -3.37 15.09 1.06
C GLU A 33 -3.93 13.87 1.79
N SER A 34 -4.21 12.79 1.04
CA SER A 34 -4.67 11.52 1.61
C SER A 34 -3.63 10.95 2.59
N LEU A 35 -2.34 11.05 2.24
CA LEU A 35 -1.23 10.65 3.09
C LEU A 35 -1.11 11.52 4.34
N LEU A 36 -1.27 12.85 4.23
CA LEU A 36 -1.22 13.78 5.35
C LEU A 36 -2.35 13.50 6.37
N ARG A 37 -3.56 13.20 5.89
CA ARG A 37 -4.66 12.76 6.77
C ARG A 37 -4.32 11.46 7.49
N HIS A 38 -3.73 10.51 6.78
CA HIS A 38 -3.27 9.26 7.41
C HIS A 38 -2.14 9.49 8.43
N LEU A 39 -1.20 10.40 8.16
CA LEU A 39 -0.16 10.80 9.11
C LEU A 39 -0.74 11.44 10.38
N ALA A 40 -1.88 12.12 10.27
CA ALA A 40 -2.58 12.62 11.44
C ALA A 40 -3.26 11.53 12.26
N ASP A 41 -3.77 10.48 11.62
CA ASP A 41 -4.25 9.28 12.33
C ASP A 41 -3.10 8.53 13.02
N LEU A 42 -1.88 8.62 12.48
CA LEU A 42 -0.66 8.12 13.13
C LEU A 42 -0.13 9.04 14.25
N GLY A 43 -0.72 10.22 14.44
CA GLY A 43 -0.40 11.15 15.52
C GLY A 43 0.87 11.99 15.33
N VAL A 44 1.49 11.98 14.14
CA VAL A 44 2.69 12.81 13.87
C VAL A 44 2.36 14.17 13.27
N LEU A 45 1.19 14.32 12.66
CA LEU A 45 0.68 15.58 12.16
C LEU A 45 -0.63 15.91 12.88
N LEU A 46 -0.61 16.94 13.72
CA LEU A 46 -1.73 17.26 14.59
C LEU A 46 -2.56 18.40 13.99
N PRO A 47 -3.87 18.23 13.78
CA PRO A 47 -4.74 19.36 13.49
C PRO A 47 -4.84 20.23 14.75
N CYS A 48 -4.52 21.52 14.63
CA CYS A 48 -4.60 22.47 15.74
C CYS A 48 -5.98 23.14 15.76
N ASP A 49 -6.09 24.31 15.12
CA ASP A 49 -7.32 25.10 15.01
C ASP A 49 -7.55 25.52 13.56
N GLY A 50 -8.79 25.36 13.08
CA GLY A 50 -9.16 25.69 11.70
C GLY A 50 -8.45 24.80 10.68
N ASN A 51 -7.77 25.41 9.70
CA ASN A 51 -7.03 24.70 8.65
C ASN A 51 -5.52 24.61 8.95
N VAL A 52 -5.08 24.81 10.19
CA VAL A 52 -3.66 24.79 10.58
C VAL A 52 -3.31 23.44 11.20
N TRP A 53 -2.21 22.87 10.72
CA TRP A 53 -1.68 21.57 11.13
C TRP A 53 -0.24 21.74 11.60
N GLU A 54 0.12 21.02 12.65
CA GLU A 54 1.43 21.08 13.30
C GLU A 54 2.12 19.73 13.24
N TRP A 55 3.40 19.70 12.87
CA TRP A 55 4.21 18.49 13.05
C TRP A 55 4.52 18.32 14.53
N CYS A 56 4.32 17.10 15.05
CA CYS A 56 4.47 16.81 16.49
C CYS A 56 5.82 17.32 17.02
N ASP A 57 5.78 18.02 18.15
CA ASP A 57 6.93 18.64 18.83
C ASP A 57 7.76 19.62 17.97
N SER A 58 7.14 20.34 17.03
CA SER A 58 7.84 21.25 16.10
C SER A 58 8.13 22.65 16.67
N GLU A 59 8.78 22.72 17.84
CA GLU A 59 9.45 23.97 18.27
C GLU A 59 10.78 24.22 17.51
N VAL A 60 11.02 23.49 16.42
CA VAL A 60 12.32 23.44 15.73
C VAL A 60 12.34 24.39 14.53
N GLU A 61 13.43 25.15 14.38
CA GLU A 61 13.67 26.02 13.23
C GLU A 61 13.60 25.29 11.87
N LEU A 62 13.17 26.03 10.85
CA LEU A 62 12.92 25.62 9.46
C LEU A 62 14.03 24.75 8.83
N LYS A 63 15.30 25.03 9.12
CA LYS A 63 16.45 24.27 8.58
C LYS A 63 16.54 22.84 9.13
N GLY A 64 15.98 22.59 10.31
CA GLY A 64 15.91 21.25 10.92
C GLY A 64 14.63 20.49 10.57
N LEU A 65 13.60 21.17 10.03
CA LEU A 65 12.27 20.58 9.84
C LEU A 65 12.29 19.41 8.86
N VAL A 66 12.92 19.56 7.69
CA VAL A 66 13.01 18.48 6.70
C VAL A 66 13.70 17.27 7.33
N ALA A 67 14.88 17.44 7.92
CA ALA A 67 15.62 16.35 8.54
C ALA A 67 14.83 15.66 9.66
N LYS A 68 14.10 16.44 10.46
CA LYS A 68 13.21 15.93 11.51
C LYS A 68 12.09 15.07 10.94
N VAL A 69 11.32 15.62 9.99
CA VAL A 69 10.21 14.90 9.33
C VAL A 69 10.71 13.59 8.71
N LYS A 70 11.85 13.60 8.01
CA LYS A 70 12.45 12.39 7.45
C LYS A 70 12.74 11.34 8.53
N LYS A 71 13.40 11.76 9.62
CA LYS A 71 13.75 10.87 10.73
C LYS A 71 12.52 10.28 11.42
N ASP A 72 11.51 11.11 11.68
CA ASP A 72 10.28 10.68 12.34
C ASP A 72 9.52 9.66 11.46
N LEU A 73 9.45 9.93 10.15
CA LEU A 73 8.84 9.00 9.20
C LEU A 73 9.63 7.70 9.06
N GLU A 74 10.97 7.74 9.11
CA GLU A 74 11.80 6.54 9.11
C GLU A 74 11.56 5.68 10.35
N LEU A 75 11.43 6.30 11.53
CA LEU A 75 11.08 5.59 12.76
C LEU A 75 9.67 4.99 12.67
N LEU A 76 8.71 5.71 12.10
CA LEU A 76 7.36 5.19 11.88
C LEU A 76 7.33 4.01 10.91
N CYS A 77 8.17 3.99 9.88
CA CYS A 77 8.26 2.85 8.95
C CYS A 77 8.61 1.53 9.66
N GLU A 78 9.28 1.59 10.80
CA GLU A 78 9.65 0.40 11.58
C GLU A 78 8.48 -0.16 12.39
N SER A 79 7.50 0.68 12.72
CA SER A 79 6.28 0.33 13.47
C SER A 79 5.27 -0.48 12.64
N GLU A 80 4.32 -1.12 13.32
CA GLU A 80 3.23 -1.86 12.67
C GLU A 80 2.21 -0.94 11.99
N SER A 81 1.95 0.24 12.57
CA SER A 81 1.00 1.22 12.05
C SER A 81 1.56 1.98 10.85
N GLY A 82 2.88 2.21 10.80
CA GLY A 82 3.56 2.88 9.68
C GLY A 82 3.94 1.95 8.51
N PHE A 83 3.38 0.75 8.41
CA PHE A 83 3.72 -0.25 7.38
C PHE A 83 3.63 0.26 5.94
N ALA A 84 2.73 1.22 5.69
CA ALA A 84 2.45 1.77 4.37
C ALA A 84 3.41 2.89 3.96
N LEU A 85 4.09 3.53 4.92
CA LEU A 85 4.85 4.76 4.68
C LEU A 85 6.00 4.58 3.68
N ALA A 86 6.65 3.42 3.69
CA ALA A 86 7.74 3.12 2.77
C ALA A 86 7.33 3.10 1.29
N TYR A 87 6.04 3.00 0.97
CA TYR A 87 5.58 3.08 -0.41
C TYR A 87 5.56 4.50 -0.96
N PHE A 88 5.34 5.49 -0.10
CA PHE A 88 5.19 6.89 -0.48
C PHE A 88 6.50 7.66 -0.36
N ILE A 89 7.33 7.25 0.58
CA ILE A 89 8.55 7.94 0.96
C ILE A 89 9.73 7.30 0.22
N GLY A 90 10.39 8.06 -0.66
CA GLY A 90 11.49 7.58 -1.50
C GLY A 90 12.82 7.30 -0.77
N TYR A 91 12.81 7.08 0.56
CA TYR A 91 14.03 7.03 1.37
C TYR A 91 14.69 5.65 1.49
N LYS A 92 13.99 4.55 1.23
CA LYS A 92 14.56 3.20 1.37
C LYS A 92 14.03 2.25 0.30
N GLU A 93 14.79 1.19 0.02
CA GLU A 93 14.28 0.03 -0.68
C GLU A 93 12.97 -0.41 -0.03
N LEU A 94 11.89 -0.45 -0.83
CA LEU A 94 10.55 -0.85 -0.41
C LEU A 94 10.64 -2.01 0.59
N ASN A 95 10.11 -1.78 1.78
CA ASN A 95 10.16 -2.70 2.91
C ASN A 95 9.98 -4.16 2.44
N LYS A 96 10.95 -5.02 2.80
CA LYS A 96 10.87 -6.49 2.70
C LYS A 96 9.76 -7.10 3.57
N LYS A 97 8.94 -6.27 4.23
CA LYS A 97 7.82 -6.69 5.08
C LYS A 97 6.61 -6.95 4.19
N PRO A 98 6.02 -8.16 4.25
CA PRO A 98 4.85 -8.46 3.45
C PRO A 98 3.67 -7.58 3.86
N LEU A 99 2.92 -7.08 2.86
CA LEU A 99 1.73 -6.24 3.04
C LEU A 99 0.69 -6.85 3.98
N ASP A 100 0.60 -8.18 3.93
CA ASP A 100 -0.10 -8.98 4.92
C ASP A 100 0.92 -9.66 5.83
N GLY A 101 0.75 -9.51 7.16
CA GLY A 101 1.49 -10.28 8.17
C GLY A 101 1.34 -11.80 8.06
N LYS A 102 0.67 -12.31 7.02
CA LYS A 102 0.44 -13.73 6.71
C LYS A 102 1.23 -14.27 5.52
N ALA A 103 2.04 -13.47 4.81
CA ALA A 103 2.80 -13.98 3.66
C ALA A 103 4.21 -14.52 3.99
N ALA A 104 4.51 -14.78 5.26
CA ALA A 104 5.79 -15.36 5.71
C ALA A 104 5.63 -16.76 6.36
N SER A 105 4.58 -17.51 6.04
CA SER A 105 4.50 -18.94 6.34
C SER A 105 4.11 -19.73 5.09
N ASN A 106 4.94 -19.64 4.04
CA ASN A 106 5.06 -20.78 3.12
C ASN A 106 5.92 -21.84 3.83
N ASP A 107 5.35 -22.43 4.89
CA ASP A 107 5.78 -23.76 5.32
C ASP A 107 5.48 -24.68 4.14
N SER A 108 6.54 -25.05 3.46
CA SER A 108 6.60 -26.10 2.46
C SER A 108 6.28 -27.45 3.10
N LYS A 109 5.02 -27.64 3.51
CA LYS A 109 4.49 -28.99 3.76
C LYS A 109 4.28 -29.65 2.41
N ASN A 110 5.34 -30.30 1.95
CA ASN A 110 5.34 -31.29 0.88
C ASN A 110 4.22 -32.31 1.12
N ILE A 111 3.04 -32.07 0.52
CA ILE A 111 2.02 -33.10 0.39
C ILE A 111 2.43 -33.95 -0.81
N THR A 112 3.18 -35.01 -0.53
CA THR A 112 3.46 -36.09 -1.47
C THR A 112 2.14 -36.80 -1.80
N ARG A 113 1.39 -36.29 -2.78
CA ARG A 113 0.24 -37.02 -3.35
C ARG A 113 0.76 -38.05 -4.34
N LYS A 114 0.72 -39.31 -3.90
CA LYS A 114 0.90 -40.49 -4.75
C LYS A 114 0.04 -40.34 -6.01
N ARG A 115 0.72 -40.35 -7.15
CA ARG A 115 0.18 -40.41 -8.51
C ARG A 115 -0.56 -41.75 -8.63
N SER A 116 -1.88 -41.71 -8.81
CA SER A 116 -2.62 -42.81 -9.44
C SER A 116 -3.11 -42.31 -10.80
N GLU A 117 -2.75 -43.09 -11.80
CA GLU A 117 -2.99 -42.89 -13.20
C GLU A 117 -4.48 -42.97 -13.50
N PHE A 118 -5.07 -41.87 -14.01
CA PHE A 118 -6.20 -41.93 -14.92
C PHE A 118 -6.17 -40.68 -15.79
N PHE A 119 -5.51 -40.76 -16.95
CA PHE A 119 -5.75 -39.84 -18.05
C PHE A 119 -7.12 -40.20 -18.66
N SER A 120 -8.20 -39.67 -18.09
CA SER A 120 -9.44 -39.57 -18.85
C SER A 120 -9.30 -38.38 -19.80
N ASN A 121 -9.15 -38.66 -21.09
CA ASN A 121 -9.35 -37.69 -22.17
C ASN A 121 -10.84 -37.27 -22.17
N LYS A 122 -11.22 -36.41 -21.22
CA LYS A 122 -12.52 -35.74 -21.28
C LYS A 122 -12.38 -34.56 -22.25
N PRO A 123 -13.31 -34.40 -23.22
CA PRO A 123 -13.35 -33.20 -24.02
C PRO A 123 -13.45 -31.98 -23.09
N ALA A 124 -12.81 -30.88 -23.47
CA ALA A 124 -12.94 -29.61 -22.75
C ALA A 124 -14.42 -29.23 -22.78
N SER A 125 -15.09 -29.34 -21.63
CA SER A 125 -16.51 -29.00 -21.49
C SER A 125 -16.73 -27.53 -21.82
N ASP A 126 -17.77 -27.23 -22.61
CA ASP A 126 -18.26 -25.87 -22.80
C ASP A 126 -18.55 -25.24 -21.44
N LEU A 127 -17.74 -24.24 -21.08
CA LEU A 127 -17.89 -23.54 -19.81
C LEU A 127 -19.19 -22.74 -19.85
N SER A 128 -20.16 -23.13 -19.02
CA SER A 128 -21.34 -22.29 -18.81
C SER A 128 -20.91 -20.94 -18.24
N ASN A 129 -21.54 -19.85 -18.68
CA ASN A 129 -21.30 -18.48 -18.17
C ASN A 129 -21.29 -18.43 -16.63
N LEU A 130 -22.13 -19.22 -15.96
CA LEU A 130 -22.21 -19.28 -14.51
C LEU A 130 -20.99 -19.97 -13.86
N GLN A 131 -20.38 -20.94 -14.53
CA GLN A 131 -19.13 -21.56 -14.08
C GLN A 131 -17.95 -20.59 -14.23
N ILE A 132 -17.95 -19.79 -15.31
CA ILE A 132 -16.96 -18.73 -15.53
C ILE A 132 -17.08 -17.69 -14.41
N VAL A 133 -18.27 -17.16 -14.15
CA VAL A 133 -18.51 -16.17 -13.08
C VAL A 133 -18.08 -16.72 -11.71
N LYS A 134 -18.45 -17.96 -11.38
CA LYS A 134 -18.03 -18.61 -10.12
C LYS A 134 -16.51 -18.76 -10.02
N LYS A 135 -15.84 -19.09 -11.13
CA LYS A 135 -14.38 -19.22 -11.17
C LYS A 135 -13.70 -17.86 -11.00
N THR A 136 -14.16 -16.85 -11.73
CA THR A 136 -13.64 -15.48 -11.63
C THR A 136 -13.80 -14.92 -10.23
N GLY A 137 -14.98 -15.10 -9.60
CA GLY A 137 -15.21 -14.69 -8.22
C GLY A 137 -14.23 -15.32 -7.24
N LYS A 138 -13.99 -16.64 -7.35
CA LYS A 138 -12.99 -17.34 -6.52
C LYS A 138 -11.56 -16.87 -6.76
N GLN A 139 -11.23 -16.46 -8.00
CA GLN A 139 -9.91 -15.94 -8.33
C GLN A 139 -9.68 -14.53 -7.79
N LEU A 140 -10.73 -13.69 -7.74
CA LEU A 140 -10.64 -12.31 -7.26
C LEU A 140 -10.72 -12.21 -5.72
N GLN A 141 -11.33 -13.20 -5.05
CA GLN A 141 -11.54 -13.18 -3.60
C GLN A 141 -10.28 -12.83 -2.76
N PRO A 142 -9.08 -13.38 -3.04
CA PRO A 142 -7.89 -13.01 -2.27
C PRO A 142 -7.51 -11.54 -2.40
N PHE A 143 -7.73 -10.92 -3.57
CA PHE A 143 -7.45 -9.50 -3.79
C PHE A 143 -8.44 -8.61 -3.03
N LEU A 144 -9.72 -8.99 -3.04
CA LEU A 144 -10.76 -8.27 -2.29
C LEU A 144 -10.49 -8.33 -0.78
N GLN A 145 -10.04 -9.47 -0.27
CA GLN A 145 -9.67 -9.64 1.14
C GLN A 145 -8.42 -8.82 1.51
N LEU A 146 -7.43 -8.77 0.62
CA LEU A 146 -6.23 -7.94 0.80
C LEU A 146 -6.58 -6.45 0.81
N GLU A 147 -7.39 -5.99 -0.14
CA GLU A 147 -7.86 -4.61 -0.20
C GLU A 147 -8.62 -4.26 1.08
N GLU A 148 -9.59 -5.07 1.48
CA GLU A 148 -10.38 -4.85 2.70
C GLU A 148 -9.50 -4.77 3.95
N SER A 149 -8.54 -5.68 4.07
CA SER A 149 -7.55 -5.71 5.17
C SER A 149 -6.72 -4.43 5.23
N ILE A 150 -6.14 -4.01 4.10
CA ILE A 150 -5.25 -2.83 4.06
C ILE A 150 -6.04 -1.54 4.22
N VAL A 151 -7.16 -1.39 3.51
CA VAL A 151 -8.02 -0.20 3.60
C VAL A 151 -8.54 -0.02 5.03
N SER A 152 -8.90 -1.11 5.71
CA SER A 152 -9.32 -1.05 7.12
C SER A 152 -8.20 -0.56 8.05
N ARG A 153 -6.94 -0.92 7.76
CA ARG A 153 -5.77 -0.45 8.54
C ARG A 153 -5.38 1.00 8.24
N LEU A 154 -5.66 1.49 7.03
CA LEU A 154 -5.35 2.85 6.61
C LEU A 154 -6.44 3.86 7.00
N THR A 155 -7.68 3.39 7.15
CA THR A 155 -8.83 4.22 7.54
C THR A 155 -8.70 4.60 9.01
N GLY A 156 -8.90 5.88 9.31
CA GLY A 156 -8.86 6.40 10.68
C GLY A 156 -9.87 7.51 10.92
N LYS A 157 -9.58 8.39 11.87
CA LYS A 157 -10.45 9.52 12.22
C LYS A 157 -10.37 10.61 11.15
N GLN A 158 -9.19 10.83 10.59
CA GLN A 158 -8.89 11.87 9.60
C GLN A 158 -8.86 11.33 8.18
N ALA A 159 -8.28 10.15 7.95
CA ALA A 159 -8.27 9.49 6.67
C ALA A 159 -9.60 8.74 6.44
N SER A 160 -10.37 9.22 5.46
CA SER A 160 -11.61 8.57 5.06
C SER A 160 -11.37 7.25 4.34
N LYS A 161 -12.42 6.45 4.16
CA LYS A 161 -12.36 5.23 3.34
C LYS A 161 -11.88 5.51 1.91
N GLN A 162 -12.26 6.66 1.34
CA GLN A 162 -11.82 7.04 -0.01
C GLN A 162 -10.33 7.38 -0.03
N ASP A 163 -9.82 8.08 0.99
CA ASP A 163 -8.39 8.36 1.14
C ASP A 163 -7.60 7.03 1.27
N ALA A 164 -8.07 6.13 2.13
CA ALA A 164 -7.47 4.81 2.31
C ALA A 164 -7.44 3.97 1.02
N GLN A 165 -8.51 4.01 0.20
CA GLN A 165 -8.54 3.34 -1.11
C GLN A 165 -7.54 3.94 -2.10
N LYS A 166 -7.41 5.27 -2.16
CA LYS A 166 -6.41 5.93 -3.00
C LYS A 166 -4.98 5.51 -2.62
N LEU A 167 -4.68 5.52 -1.32
CA LEU A 167 -3.41 5.08 -0.77
C LEU A 167 -3.14 3.60 -1.11
N PHE A 168 -4.13 2.72 -0.92
CA PHE A 168 -4.03 1.31 -1.29
C PHE A 168 -3.73 1.11 -2.79
N HIS A 169 -4.45 1.78 -3.68
CA HIS A 169 -4.21 1.65 -5.13
C HIS A 169 -2.81 2.08 -5.53
N TYR A 170 -2.31 3.16 -4.92
CA TYR A 170 -0.93 3.61 -5.14
C TYR A 170 0.08 2.56 -4.67
N MET A 171 -0.07 2.05 -3.44
CA MET A 171 0.78 0.99 -2.90
C MET A 171 0.75 -0.25 -3.81
N PHE A 172 -0.43 -0.71 -4.20
CA PHE A 172 -0.62 -1.88 -5.04
C PHE A 172 0.04 -1.72 -6.42
N GLY A 173 0.00 -0.51 -6.99
CA GLY A 173 0.71 -0.17 -8.22
C GLY A 173 2.24 -0.26 -8.08
N LYS A 174 2.79 0.14 -6.93
CA LYS A 174 4.23 0.05 -6.62
C LYS A 174 4.70 -1.38 -6.35
N VAL A 175 3.82 -2.24 -5.83
CA VAL A 175 4.09 -3.65 -5.52
C VAL A 175 4.18 -4.50 -6.79
N GLY A 176 4.27 -3.90 -7.98
CA GLY A 176 4.33 -4.51 -9.32
C GLY A 176 5.43 -5.56 -9.60
N ALA A 177 5.93 -6.27 -8.59
CA ALA A 177 6.46 -7.62 -8.77
C ALA A 177 5.33 -8.51 -9.30
N LYS A 178 5.43 -8.88 -10.57
CA LYS A 178 4.61 -9.93 -11.19
C LYS A 178 4.56 -11.12 -10.23
N ALA A 179 3.37 -11.46 -9.72
CA ALA A 179 3.20 -12.73 -9.03
C ALA A 179 3.72 -13.84 -9.94
N GLU A 180 4.61 -14.70 -9.42
CA GLU A 180 5.12 -15.81 -10.22
C GLU A 180 3.93 -16.62 -10.75
N PRO A 181 3.83 -16.84 -12.07
CA PRO A 181 2.69 -17.55 -12.63
C PRO A 181 2.62 -18.93 -11.98
N ARG A 182 1.43 -19.33 -11.52
CA ARG A 182 1.25 -20.65 -10.90
C ARG A 182 1.60 -21.73 -11.92
N VAL A 183 2.06 -22.89 -11.46
CA VAL A 183 2.50 -24.01 -12.34
C VAL A 183 1.45 -24.34 -13.42
N TRP A 184 0.16 -24.26 -13.11
CA TRP A 184 -0.91 -24.48 -14.09
C TRP A 184 -1.07 -23.35 -15.13
N GLU A 185 -0.80 -22.09 -14.77
CA GLU A 185 -0.78 -20.96 -15.71
C GLU A 185 0.42 -21.06 -16.65
N GLN A 186 1.56 -21.53 -16.15
CA GLN A 186 2.74 -21.81 -16.99
C GLN A 186 2.48 -22.95 -17.98
N LEU A 187 1.81 -24.03 -17.53
CA LEU A 187 1.42 -25.15 -18.39
C LEU A 187 0.41 -24.72 -19.48
N SER A 188 -0.54 -23.84 -19.15
CA SER A 188 -1.48 -23.28 -20.12
C SER A 188 -0.75 -22.45 -21.19
N ARG A 189 0.20 -21.59 -20.79
CA ARG A 189 0.98 -20.75 -21.72
C ARG A 189 1.86 -21.58 -22.66
N LYS A 190 2.41 -22.71 -22.18
CA LYS A 190 3.18 -23.64 -23.02
C LYS A 190 2.34 -24.37 -24.07
N ARG A 191 1.04 -24.56 -23.84
CA ARG A 191 0.12 -25.25 -24.78
C ARG A 191 -0.42 -24.38 -25.90
N HIS A 192 -0.34 -23.05 -25.77
CA HIS A 192 -0.85 -22.09 -26.75
C HIS A 192 0.28 -21.33 -27.48
N ARG A 193 1.51 -21.86 -27.42
CA ARG A 193 2.64 -21.47 -28.29
C ARG A 193 2.78 -22.49 -29.40
#